data_AF-A0A0L1KIR4-F1
#
_entry.id   AF-A0A0L1KIR4-F1
#
_cell.length_a   1.000
_cell.length_b   1.000
_cell.length_c   1.000
_cell.angle_alpha   90.00
_cell.angle_beta   90.00
_cell.angle_gamma   90.00
#
_symmetry.space_group_name_H-M   'P 1'
#
loop_
_entity.id
_entity.type
_entity.pdbx_description
1 polymer ?
#
loop_
_entity_poly.entity_id
_entity_poly.type
_entity_poly.pdbx_seq_one_letter_code
_entity_poly.pdbx_strand_id
1 'polypeptide(L)'
;MFASQLLRFRPQVLQGKPTRGSQTSTGIKPRFSRYFVKRRWCYHPAGKFVRNTPPLGLQCKVHCVDNSNCRQFYLLRQWHEAYANSQTIPCAVKRVSVLQFKSGEEVHNYQKLEPGDVRHAVILTRRSMSLRYSGIVTQFDKNTGILLDDKGAPLGTRIMYVAGRHINHRFSLKTAVMANFIV
;
A
#
# COMPACT_ATOMS: atom_id res chain seq x y z
N MET A 1 42.58 -18.02 -7.63
CA MET A 1 41.98 -17.15 -6.60
C MET A 1 41.80 -15.76 -7.19
N PHE A 2 40.59 -15.41 -7.65
CA PHE A 2 40.28 -14.05 -8.14
C PHE A 2 39.28 -13.42 -7.17
N ALA A 3 39.74 -12.43 -6.41
CA ALA A 3 38.90 -11.64 -5.51
C ALA A 3 38.22 -10.52 -6.32
N SER A 4 36.90 -10.59 -6.44
CA SER A 4 36.07 -9.55 -7.04
C SER A 4 35.99 -8.33 -6.13
N GLN A 5 36.51 -7.19 -6.59
CA GLN A 5 36.36 -5.90 -5.92
C GLN A 5 34.93 -5.37 -6.13
N LEU A 6 34.15 -5.36 -5.03
CA LEU A 6 32.87 -4.66 -4.94
C LEU A 6 33.13 -3.14 -4.89
N LEU A 7 32.91 -2.46 -6.03
CA LEU A 7 32.85 -1.00 -6.09
C LEU A 7 31.66 -0.49 -5.27
N ARG A 8 31.93 0.05 -4.08
CA ARG A 8 30.95 0.81 -3.29
C ARG A 8 30.76 2.17 -3.96
N PHE A 9 29.66 2.34 -4.69
CA PHE A 9 29.20 3.67 -5.11
C PHE A 9 28.81 4.48 -3.86
N ARG A 10 29.68 5.39 -3.42
CA ARG A 10 29.32 6.46 -2.47
C ARG A 10 28.97 7.71 -3.28
N PRO A 11 27.76 8.27 -3.15
CA PRO A 11 27.46 9.55 -3.80
C PRO A 11 28.37 10.63 -3.21
N GLN A 12 29.12 11.32 -4.08
CA GLN A 12 29.92 12.48 -3.69
C GLN A 12 28.97 13.61 -3.27
N VAL A 13 29.04 14.01 -2.00
CA VAL A 13 28.39 15.23 -1.51
C VAL A 13 29.21 16.40 -2.05
N LEU A 14 28.62 17.20 -2.94
CA LEU A 14 29.24 18.44 -3.45
C LEU A 14 29.55 19.38 -2.27
N GLN A 15 30.83 19.52 -1.94
CA GLN A 15 31.29 20.47 -0.92
C GLN A 15 31.19 21.88 -1.48
N GLY A 16 30.32 22.72 -0.90
CA GLY A 16 30.24 24.14 -1.24
C GLY A 16 28.86 24.80 -1.05
N LYS A 17 27.76 24.03 -1.06
CA LYS A 17 26.43 24.53 -0.71
C LYS A 17 25.67 23.48 0.10
N PRO A 18 25.12 23.79 1.30
CA PRO A 18 24.33 22.83 2.05
C PRO A 18 23.06 22.48 1.27
N THR A 19 23.06 21.33 0.61
CA THR A 19 21.86 20.77 -0.02
C THR A 19 21.11 19.94 1.02
N ARG A 20 19.77 19.96 0.97
CA ARG A 20 18.98 19.10 1.86
C ARG A 20 19.23 17.64 1.49
N GLY A 21 19.76 16.83 2.41
CA GLY A 21 19.92 15.37 2.24
C GLY A 21 18.61 14.58 2.04
N SER A 22 17.47 15.27 1.89
CA SER A 22 16.14 14.69 1.68
C SER A 22 15.68 14.69 0.22
N GLN A 23 16.55 15.06 -0.74
CA GLN A 23 16.24 15.14 -2.17
C GLN A 23 15.65 13.85 -2.76
N THR A 24 16.12 12.67 -2.33
CA THR A 24 15.53 11.38 -2.72
C THR A 24 14.14 11.16 -2.12
N SER A 25 13.94 11.55 -0.86
CA SER A 25 12.65 11.42 -0.17
C SER A 25 11.56 12.36 -0.71
N THR A 26 11.94 13.50 -1.32
CA THR A 26 11.01 14.46 -1.91
C THR A 26 10.35 13.95 -3.19
N GLY A 27 11.03 13.08 -3.97
CA GLY A 27 10.41 12.40 -5.12
C GLY A 27 9.44 11.28 -4.72
N ILE A 28 9.60 10.73 -3.50
CA ILE A 28 8.81 9.59 -3.01
C ILE A 28 7.57 10.03 -2.22
N LYS A 29 7.62 11.19 -1.56
CA LYS A 29 6.55 11.70 -0.68
C LYS A 29 5.82 12.87 -1.35
N PRO A 30 4.59 12.72 -1.85
CA PRO A 30 3.79 13.87 -2.28
C PRO A 30 3.56 14.81 -1.09
N ARG A 31 4.12 16.03 -1.15
CA ARG A 31 3.90 17.09 -0.16
C ARG A 31 3.15 18.24 -0.82
N PHE A 32 2.03 18.66 -0.23
CA PHE A 32 1.42 19.95 -0.55
C PHE A 32 1.89 21.01 0.46
N SER A 33 2.18 22.21 -0.05
CA SER A 33 2.53 23.36 0.79
C SER A 33 1.35 23.74 1.68
N ARG A 34 1.60 23.86 3.00
CA ARG A 34 0.58 24.19 4.01
C ARG A 34 0.15 25.66 4.02
N TYR A 35 0.79 26.53 3.23
CA TYR A 35 0.71 27.99 3.38
C TYR A 35 -0.47 28.68 2.68
N PHE A 36 -1.40 27.93 2.06
CA PHE A 36 -2.62 28.52 1.52
C PHE A 36 -3.81 27.62 1.85
N VAL A 37 -4.89 28.21 2.37
CA VAL A 37 -6.16 27.55 2.72
C VAL A 37 -6.73 26.73 1.54
N LYS A 38 -6.35 27.08 0.31
CA LYS A 38 -6.71 26.37 -0.94
C LYS A 38 -5.97 25.05 -1.21
N ARG A 39 -4.88 24.71 -0.51
CA ARG A 39 -4.07 23.49 -0.74
C ARG A 39 -3.73 22.75 0.55
N ARG A 40 -4.70 22.64 1.45
CA ARG A 40 -4.56 21.89 2.70
C ARG A 40 -5.15 20.50 2.52
N TRP A 41 -4.51 19.49 3.09
CA TRP A 41 -5.17 18.20 3.30
C TRP A 41 -6.31 18.43 4.30
N CYS A 42 -7.55 18.22 3.87
CA CYS A 42 -8.75 18.55 4.64
C CYS A 42 -9.64 17.31 4.72
N TYR A 43 -10.23 17.07 5.89
CA TYR A 43 -11.29 16.07 6.09
C TYR A 43 -12.69 16.68 5.84
N HIS A 44 -12.81 17.67 4.95
CA HIS A 44 -14.05 18.45 4.85
C HIS A 44 -15.16 17.67 4.11
N PRO A 45 -16.36 17.52 4.70
CA PRO A 45 -17.55 17.04 3.99
C PRO A 45 -18.19 18.10 3.08
N ALA A 46 -17.64 19.31 3.02
CA ALA A 46 -18.22 20.48 2.34
C ALA A 46 -18.09 20.47 0.80
N GLY A 47 -18.09 19.30 0.16
CA GLY A 47 -18.26 19.16 -1.30
C GLY A 47 -17.18 19.77 -2.20
N LYS A 48 -16.07 20.26 -1.64
CA LYS A 48 -14.99 20.89 -2.42
C LYS A 48 -13.69 20.11 -2.24
N PHE A 49 -13.28 19.45 -3.33
CA PHE A 49 -11.99 18.79 -3.60
C PHE A 49 -11.84 17.30 -3.18
N VAL A 50 -12.06 16.42 -4.16
CA VAL A 50 -11.74 14.97 -4.20
C VAL A 50 -10.24 14.66 -3.94
N ARG A 51 -9.36 15.66 -4.04
CA ARG A 51 -7.90 15.49 -3.91
C ARG A 51 -7.33 15.83 -2.53
N ASN A 52 -8.17 16.15 -1.55
CA ASN A 52 -7.69 16.62 -0.25
C ASN A 52 -7.74 15.57 0.87
N THR A 53 -8.08 14.31 0.58
CA THR A 53 -8.01 13.27 1.60
C THR A 53 -6.54 12.92 1.90
N PRO A 54 -6.06 13.10 3.15
CA PRO A 54 -4.66 12.85 3.49
C PRO A 54 -4.24 11.43 3.10
N PRO A 55 -3.10 11.22 2.45
CA PRO A 55 -2.61 9.89 2.11
C PRO A 55 -2.33 9.05 3.37
N LEU A 56 -2.39 7.72 3.23
CA LEU A 56 -1.86 6.81 4.25
C LEU A 56 -0.34 6.98 4.32
N GLY A 57 0.16 7.27 5.52
CA GLY A 57 1.57 7.56 5.75
C GLY A 57 2.50 6.35 5.61
N LEU A 58 3.80 6.63 5.60
CA LEU A 58 4.84 5.62 5.82
C LEU A 58 4.60 4.90 7.16
N GLN A 59 4.87 3.60 7.22
CA GLN A 59 4.63 2.74 8.38
C GLN A 59 3.17 2.70 8.84
N CYS A 60 2.22 3.12 7.99
CA CYS A 60 0.81 2.93 8.29
C CYS A 60 0.51 1.43 8.36
N LYS A 61 -0.12 1.00 9.45
CA LYS A 61 -0.59 -0.37 9.65
C LYS A 61 -1.82 -0.63 8.80
N VAL A 62 -1.79 -1.72 8.04
CA VAL A 62 -2.90 -2.19 7.21
C VAL A 62 -3.22 -3.64 7.56
N HIS A 63 -4.50 -3.96 7.64
CA HIS A 63 -4.97 -5.31 7.88
C HIS A 63 -4.96 -6.11 6.57
N CYS A 64 -4.32 -7.27 6.60
CA CYS A 64 -4.38 -8.19 5.48
C CYS A 64 -5.70 -8.98 5.56
N VAL A 65 -6.50 -8.93 4.50
CA VAL A 65 -7.85 -9.50 4.46
C VAL A 65 -8.01 -10.58 3.39
N ASP A 66 -6.90 -11.23 3.04
CA ASP A 66 -6.88 -12.46 2.25
C ASP A 66 -6.48 -13.66 3.13
N ASN A 67 -6.44 -14.85 2.54
CA ASN A 67 -5.98 -16.08 3.18
C ASN A 67 -4.48 -16.36 2.98
N SER A 68 -3.63 -15.34 2.78
CA SER A 68 -2.18 -15.50 2.57
C SER A 68 -1.37 -15.75 3.85
N ASN A 69 -2.01 -16.06 4.97
CA ASN A 69 -1.46 -16.11 6.34
C ASN A 69 -1.00 -14.78 6.93
N CYS A 70 -0.76 -13.75 6.12
CA CYS A 70 -0.54 -12.40 6.64
C CYS A 70 -1.81 -11.91 7.36
N ARG A 71 -1.63 -11.26 8.50
CA ARG A 71 -2.70 -10.58 9.27
C ARG A 71 -2.54 -9.07 9.23
N GLN A 72 -1.30 -8.60 9.22
CA GLN A 72 -0.97 -7.19 9.24
C GLN A 72 0.32 -6.93 8.47
N PHE A 73 0.36 -5.82 7.75
CA PHE A 73 1.56 -5.30 7.10
C PHE A 73 1.68 -3.79 7.29
N TYR A 74 2.89 -3.28 7.06
CA TYR A 74 3.21 -1.86 7.11
C TYR A 74 3.54 -1.32 5.73
N LEU A 75 3.06 -0.13 5.41
CA LEU A 75 3.44 0.54 4.17
C LEU A 75 4.88 1.05 4.22
N LEU A 76 5.67 0.76 3.18
CA LEU A 76 7.03 1.29 3.02
C LEU A 76 7.05 2.57 2.16
N ARG A 77 5.89 2.99 1.64
CA ARG A 77 5.69 4.24 0.91
C ARG A 77 4.33 4.84 1.27
N GLN A 78 4.25 6.16 1.17
CA GLN A 78 2.99 6.89 1.32
C GLN A 78 2.02 6.52 0.19
N TRP A 79 0.78 6.19 0.53
CA TRP A 79 -0.24 5.83 -0.45
C TRP A 79 -1.38 6.82 -0.51
N HIS A 80 -1.81 7.13 -1.72
CA HIS A 80 -2.93 8.00 -1.98
C HIS A 80 -3.93 7.29 -2.90
N GLU A 81 -5.19 7.31 -2.51
CA GLU A 81 -6.29 6.61 -3.19
C GLU A 81 -6.47 7.06 -4.64
N ALA A 82 -6.24 8.34 -4.95
CA ALA A 82 -6.28 8.84 -6.33
C ALA A 82 -5.22 8.23 -7.27
N TYR A 83 -4.21 7.54 -6.73
CA TYR A 83 -3.19 6.82 -7.50
C TYR A 83 -3.32 5.30 -7.36
N ALA A 84 -4.39 4.80 -6.72
CA ALA A 84 -4.56 3.36 -6.51
C ALA A 84 -4.70 2.57 -7.81
N ASN A 85 -5.11 3.24 -8.89
CA ASN A 85 -5.32 2.67 -10.21
C ASN A 85 -4.03 2.53 -11.04
N SER A 86 -2.89 3.03 -10.57
CA SER A 86 -1.63 3.06 -11.34
C SER A 86 -0.42 2.53 -10.59
N GLN A 87 -0.56 2.17 -9.30
CA GLN A 87 0.56 1.67 -8.51
C GLN A 87 0.12 0.65 -7.46
N THR A 88 0.94 -0.37 -7.26
CA THR A 88 0.97 -1.14 -6.02
C THR A 88 1.87 -0.43 -5.01
N ILE A 89 1.83 -0.85 -3.75
CA ILE A 89 2.64 -0.22 -2.70
C ILE A 89 3.58 -1.27 -2.12
N PRO A 90 4.89 -0.99 -2.00
CA PRO A 90 5.78 -1.86 -1.24
C PRO A 90 5.39 -1.83 0.23
N CYS A 91 5.34 -3.00 0.85
CA CYS A 91 4.96 -3.19 2.24
C CYS A 91 5.87 -4.23 2.90
N ALA A 92 5.99 -4.15 4.22
CA ALA A 92 6.64 -5.15 5.04
C ALA A 92 5.60 -5.93 5.84
N VAL A 93 5.63 -7.25 5.75
CA VAL A 93 4.78 -8.16 6.53
C VAL A 93 5.12 -7.99 8.01
N LYS A 94 4.10 -7.78 8.85
CA LYS A 94 4.29 -7.58 10.29
C LYS A 94 3.93 -8.82 11.10
N ARG A 95 2.72 -9.34 10.86
CA ARG A 95 2.15 -10.44 11.65
C ARG A 95 1.62 -11.47 10.69
N VAL A 96 2.07 -12.70 10.86
CA VAL A 96 1.60 -13.88 10.14
C VAL A 96 0.89 -14.80 11.14
N SER A 97 -0.18 -15.48 10.73
CA SER A 97 -0.75 -16.56 11.53
C SER A 97 0.08 -17.83 11.36
N VAL A 98 0.37 -18.50 12.47
CA VAL A 98 0.95 -19.83 12.44
C VAL A 98 -0.07 -20.77 11.81
N LEU A 99 0.20 -21.27 10.60
CA LEU A 99 -0.56 -22.38 10.06
C LEU A 99 -0.10 -23.65 10.79
N GLN A 100 -0.94 -24.14 11.68
CA GLN A 100 -0.81 -25.51 12.18
C GLN A 100 -1.36 -26.42 11.08
N PHE A 101 -0.49 -26.83 10.15
CA PHE A 101 -0.85 -27.85 9.20
C PHE A 101 -1.02 -29.16 9.97
N LYS A 102 -2.23 -29.74 9.96
CA LYS A 102 -2.39 -31.16 10.30
C LYS A 102 -1.63 -31.94 9.23
N SER A 103 -0.68 -32.75 9.67
CA SER A 103 0.15 -33.60 8.81
C SER A 103 -0.75 -34.44 7.88
N GLY A 104 -0.78 -34.14 6.59
CA GLY A 104 -1.41 -35.00 5.58
C GLY A 104 -2.17 -34.33 4.44
N GLU A 105 -2.57 -33.05 4.55
CA GLU A 105 -3.16 -32.34 3.40
C GLU A 105 -2.07 -31.66 2.57
N GLU A 106 -2.11 -31.85 1.24
CA GLU A 106 -1.33 -31.09 0.28
C GLU A 106 -1.56 -29.60 0.54
N VAL A 107 -0.57 -28.97 1.16
CA VAL A 107 -0.55 -27.54 1.34
C VAL A 107 -0.48 -26.94 -0.05
N HIS A 108 -1.62 -26.50 -0.58
CA HIS A 108 -1.68 -25.63 -1.75
C HIS A 108 -0.52 -24.64 -1.67
N ASN A 109 0.20 -24.45 -2.79
CA ASN A 109 1.42 -23.64 -2.98
C ASN A 109 1.28 -22.15 -2.55
N TYR A 110 0.83 -21.90 -1.33
CA TYR A 110 0.87 -20.61 -0.69
C TYR A 110 2.33 -20.37 -0.33
N GLN A 111 2.93 -19.35 -0.92
CA GLN A 111 4.25 -18.90 -0.48
C GLN A 111 4.17 -18.63 1.01
N LYS A 112 4.95 -19.38 1.79
CA LYS A 112 5.07 -19.18 3.22
C LYS A 112 5.60 -17.77 3.45
N LEU A 113 4.78 -16.93 4.09
CA LEU A 113 5.17 -15.57 4.47
C LEU A 113 5.80 -15.57 5.84
N GLU A 114 6.83 -14.76 6.02
CA GLU A 114 7.49 -14.54 7.29
C GLU A 114 7.39 -13.06 7.71
N PRO A 115 7.31 -12.75 9.03
CA PRO A 115 7.42 -11.37 9.49
C PRO A 115 8.72 -10.73 9.02
N GLY A 116 8.63 -9.56 8.38
CA GLY A 116 9.75 -8.86 7.78
C GLY A 116 9.79 -8.93 6.25
N ASP A 117 9.09 -9.90 5.64
CA ASP A 117 9.05 -10.04 4.18
C ASP A 117 8.56 -8.76 3.50
N VAL A 118 9.27 -8.36 2.46
CA VAL A 118 8.88 -7.21 1.63
C VAL A 118 8.09 -7.71 0.43
N ARG A 119 6.87 -7.21 0.28
CA ARG A 119 5.95 -7.56 -0.81
C ARG A 119 5.28 -6.32 -1.37
N HIS A 120 4.66 -6.46 -2.53
CA HIS A 120 3.72 -5.46 -3.03
C HIS A 120 2.33 -5.69 -2.44
N ALA A 121 1.55 -4.61 -2.29
CA ALA A 121 0.19 -4.68 -1.78
C ALA A 121 -0.75 -3.76 -2.56
N VAL A 122 -2.04 -4.14 -2.53
CA VAL A 122 -3.17 -3.32 -2.95
C VAL A 122 -3.99 -2.99 -1.74
N ILE A 123 -4.34 -1.71 -1.57
CA ILE A 123 -5.20 -1.23 -0.49
C ILE A 123 -6.64 -1.33 -0.96
N LEU A 124 -7.47 -2.06 -0.23
CA LEU A 124 -8.89 -2.22 -0.54
C LEU A 124 -9.72 -1.10 0.06
N THR A 125 -9.48 -0.79 1.34
CA THR A 125 -10.23 0.24 2.07
C THR A 125 -9.33 1.06 2.98
N ARG A 126 -9.84 2.21 3.38
CA ARG A 126 -9.20 3.14 4.31
C ARG A 126 -10.19 3.60 5.37
N ARG A 127 -9.69 3.80 6.59
CA ARG A 127 -10.48 4.32 7.71
C ARG A 127 -10.76 5.82 7.59
N SER A 128 -9.88 6.55 6.93
CA SER A 128 -10.04 7.98 6.70
C SER A 128 -11.12 8.23 5.65
N MET A 129 -11.94 9.26 5.87
CA MET A 129 -13.03 9.65 5.00
C MET A 129 -12.54 9.94 3.56
N SER A 130 -13.11 9.26 2.57
CA SER A 130 -12.86 9.47 1.15
C SER A 130 -14.07 10.11 0.48
N LEU A 131 -13.87 11.23 -0.22
CA LEU A 131 -14.89 11.88 -1.03
C LEU A 131 -14.67 11.50 -2.49
N ARG A 132 -15.68 10.92 -3.13
CA ARG A 132 -15.64 10.56 -4.54
C ARG A 132 -16.04 11.72 -5.44
N TYR A 133 -15.73 11.58 -6.73
CA TYR A 133 -16.14 12.55 -7.74
C TYR A 133 -17.66 12.71 -7.83
N SER A 134 -18.42 11.64 -7.57
CA SER A 134 -19.88 11.68 -7.49
C SER A 134 -20.43 12.41 -6.26
N GLY A 135 -19.57 12.87 -5.34
CA GLY A 135 -19.99 13.47 -4.07
C GLY A 135 -20.24 12.44 -2.94
N ILE A 136 -20.22 11.14 -3.25
CA ILE A 136 -20.38 10.09 -2.24
C ILE A 136 -19.18 10.11 -1.29
N VAL A 137 -19.48 10.13 0.01
CA VAL A 137 -18.49 10.03 1.08
C VAL A 137 -18.48 8.60 1.62
N THR A 138 -17.29 8.00 1.69
CA THR A 138 -17.11 6.66 2.26
C THR A 138 -16.10 6.71 3.41
N GLN A 139 -16.44 6.06 4.52
CA GLN A 139 -15.57 5.88 5.67
C GLN A 139 -15.68 4.43 6.13
N PHE A 140 -14.61 3.65 5.95
CA PHE A 140 -14.58 2.25 6.38
C PHE A 140 -14.09 2.15 7.83
N ASP A 141 -14.30 1.00 8.48
CA ASP A 141 -13.83 0.80 9.86
C ASP A 141 -12.30 0.70 9.94
N LYS A 142 -11.69 -0.02 8.99
CA LYS A 142 -10.26 -0.35 8.98
C LYS A 142 -9.57 -0.01 7.67
N ASN A 143 -8.26 0.24 7.77
CA ASN A 143 -7.37 0.19 6.61
C ASN A 143 -7.16 -1.29 6.26
N THR A 144 -7.57 -1.71 5.08
CA THR A 144 -7.45 -3.10 4.64
C THR A 144 -6.74 -3.18 3.30
N GLY A 145 -6.09 -4.30 3.06
CA GLY A 145 -5.39 -4.58 1.82
C GLY A 145 -5.05 -6.05 1.69
N ILE A 146 -4.46 -6.39 0.56
CA ILE A 146 -4.00 -7.74 0.25
C ILE A 146 -2.57 -7.68 -0.28
N LEU A 147 -1.87 -8.79 -0.15
CA LEU A 147 -0.51 -8.93 -0.66
C LEU A 147 -0.52 -9.47 -2.09
N LEU A 148 0.48 -9.04 -2.85
CA LEU A 148 0.71 -9.46 -4.21
C LEU A 148 2.08 -10.14 -4.33
N ASP A 149 2.19 -11.02 -5.31
CA ASP A 149 3.46 -11.51 -5.82
C ASP A 149 4.15 -10.45 -6.71
N ASP A 150 5.36 -10.78 -7.18
CA ASP A 150 6.15 -9.89 -8.04
C ASP A 150 5.53 -9.71 -9.44
N LYS A 151 4.60 -10.58 -9.84
CA LYS A 151 3.83 -10.51 -11.08
C LYS A 151 2.52 -9.74 -10.92
N GLY A 152 2.28 -9.14 -9.75
CA GLY A 152 1.07 -8.38 -9.44
C GLY A 152 -0.19 -9.24 -9.26
N ALA A 153 -0.05 -10.55 -9.00
CA ALA A 153 -1.15 -11.44 -8.67
C ALA A 153 -1.33 -11.54 -7.14
N PRO A 154 -2.57 -11.58 -6.62
CA PRO A 154 -2.84 -11.82 -5.21
C PRO A 154 -2.20 -13.12 -4.69
N LEU A 155 -1.60 -13.07 -3.50
CA LEU A 155 -1.04 -14.26 -2.84
C LEU A 155 -2.12 -15.17 -2.25
N GLY A 156 -3.21 -14.59 -1.73
CA GLY A 156 -4.38 -15.35 -1.31
C GLY A 156 -5.26 -15.79 -2.48
N THR A 157 -6.16 -16.73 -2.23
CA THR A 157 -7.18 -17.20 -3.19
C THR A 157 -8.56 -16.57 -2.95
N ARG A 158 -8.78 -15.91 -1.81
CA ARG A 158 -10.05 -15.24 -1.49
C ARG A 158 -9.85 -13.97 -0.68
N ILE A 159 -10.73 -12.99 -0.90
CA ILE A 159 -10.78 -11.72 -0.16
C ILE A 159 -11.97 -11.75 0.81
N MET A 160 -11.71 -11.50 2.09
CA MET A 160 -12.70 -11.59 3.18
C MET A 160 -13.28 -10.23 3.61
N TYR A 161 -13.13 -9.21 2.77
CA TYR A 161 -13.60 -7.85 3.07
C TYR A 161 -14.09 -7.16 1.81
N VAL A 162 -14.84 -6.08 2.00
CA VAL A 162 -15.28 -5.20 0.90
C VAL A 162 -14.09 -4.49 0.26
N ALA A 163 -14.17 -4.29 -1.05
CA ALA A 163 -13.23 -3.47 -1.80
C ALA A 163 -13.82 -2.09 -2.11
N GLY A 164 -13.00 -1.05 -2.07
CA GLY A 164 -13.40 0.28 -2.55
C GLY A 164 -13.48 0.33 -4.07
N ARG A 165 -14.26 1.29 -4.59
CA ARG A 165 -14.50 1.49 -6.03
C ARG A 165 -13.23 1.63 -6.86
N HIS A 166 -12.13 2.13 -6.29
CA HIS A 166 -10.84 2.26 -6.99
C HIS A 166 -10.22 0.91 -7.39
N ILE A 167 -10.67 -0.20 -6.79
CA ILE A 167 -10.24 -1.56 -7.16
C ILE A 167 -10.83 -1.99 -8.51
N ASN A 168 -11.96 -1.42 -8.92
CA ASN A 168 -12.57 -1.70 -10.22
C ASN A 168 -11.83 -0.94 -11.34
N HIS A 169 -10.57 -1.32 -11.57
CA HIS A 169 -9.68 -0.78 -12.58
C HIS A 169 -8.80 -1.88 -13.17
N ARG A 170 -8.42 -1.74 -14.46
CA ARG A 170 -7.61 -2.76 -15.18
C ARG A 170 -6.31 -3.13 -14.48
N PHE A 171 -5.69 -2.17 -13.81
CA PHE A 171 -4.46 -2.41 -13.04
C PHE A 171 -4.62 -3.44 -11.91
N SER A 172 -5.79 -3.45 -11.26
CA SER A 172 -6.10 -4.35 -10.15
C SER A 172 -7.08 -5.44 -10.56
N LEU A 173 -7.10 -5.84 -11.85
CA LEU A 173 -8.09 -6.76 -12.40
C LEU A 173 -8.16 -8.08 -11.63
N LYS A 174 -7.01 -8.69 -11.30
CA LYS A 174 -6.97 -9.95 -10.53
C LYS A 174 -7.58 -9.78 -9.13
N THR A 175 -7.30 -8.66 -8.48
CA THR A 175 -7.91 -8.31 -7.19
C THR A 175 -9.41 -8.07 -7.32
N ALA A 176 -9.86 -7.37 -8.36
CA ALA A 176 -11.27 -7.08 -8.62
C ALA A 176 -12.08 -8.36 -8.88
N VAL A 177 -11.50 -9.30 -9.64
CA VAL A 177 -12.13 -10.61 -9.92
C VAL A 177 -12.34 -11.42 -8.64
N MET A 178 -11.42 -11.34 -7.68
CA MET A 178 -11.53 -12.02 -6.39
C MET A 178 -12.38 -11.29 -5.35
N ALA A 179 -12.72 -10.02 -5.60
CA ALA A 179 -13.48 -9.21 -4.67
C ALA A 179 -14.98 -9.53 -4.82
N ASN A 180 -15.55 -10.17 -3.81
CA ASN A 180 -16.97 -10.54 -3.83
C ASN A 180 -17.92 -9.33 -3.74
N PHE A 181 -17.45 -8.21 -3.19
CA PHE A 181 -18.27 -7.02 -2.98
C PHE A 181 -17.43 -5.74 -3.13
N ILE A 182 -17.92 -4.80 -3.96
CA ILE A 182 -17.28 -3.52 -4.23
C ILE A 182 -18.24 -2.39 -3.85
N VAL A 183 -17.76 -1.45 -3.04
CA VAL A 183 -18.47 -0.21 -2.65
C VAL A 183 -17.85 0.97 -3.34
#